data_AF-G0EYU1-F1
#
_entry.id   AF-G0EYU1-F1
#
_cell.length_a   1.000
_cell.length_b   1.000
_cell.length_c   1.000
_cell.angle_alpha   90.00
_cell.angle_beta   90.00
_cell.angle_gamma   90.00
#
_symmetry.space_group_name_H-M   'P 1'
#
loop_
_entity.id
_entity.type
_entity.pdbx_description
1 polymer ?
#
loop_
_entity_poly.entity_id
_entity_poly.type
_entity_poly.pdbx_seq_one_letter_code
_entity_poly.pdbx_strand_id
1 'polypeptide(L)'
;MLDIEVDLPDNWTGRLMHQGGGGFDGQVKTVESFSAGFPLYQPLQRAVAYAASNGGNRTGDPSEFLTSQTEKSDYAYAAVGTTIAFAKAAVKAFYGRAPSYTYFNGASNGGRNAYIAAQRWPDQYDGIIAGAETMNMATQTAAWLNLARRAGSDRHAGRGPVDSAERCRDRSM
;
A
#
# COMPACT_ATOMS: atom_id res chain seq x y z
N MET A 1 -9.27 10.71 4.87
CA MET A 1 -10.64 10.18 4.65
C MET A 1 -10.56 9.05 3.63
N LEU A 2 -11.29 7.97 3.88
CA LEU A 2 -11.29 6.77 3.04
C LEU A 2 -12.04 6.98 1.72
N ASP A 3 -11.35 6.70 0.61
CA ASP A 3 -11.90 6.63 -0.74
C ASP A 3 -11.79 5.19 -1.25
N ILE A 4 -12.85 4.69 -1.91
CA ILE A 4 -12.95 3.31 -2.40
C ILE A 4 -13.37 3.35 -3.87
N GLU A 5 -12.75 2.50 -4.68
CA GLU A 5 -13.09 2.25 -6.08
C GLU A 5 -13.52 0.79 -6.25
N VAL A 6 -14.54 0.57 -7.09
CA VAL A 6 -15.03 -0.76 -7.45
C VAL A 6 -15.29 -0.79 -8.95
N ASP A 7 -14.59 -1.67 -9.67
CA ASP A 7 -14.76 -1.86 -11.11
C ASP A 7 -15.51 -3.15 -11.40
N LEU A 8 -16.56 -3.04 -12.21
CA LEU A 8 -17.53 -4.11 -12.46
C LEU A 8 -17.59 -4.40 -13.97
N PRO A 9 -16.93 -5.49 -14.46
CA PRO A 9 -16.95 -5.83 -15.88
C PRO A 9 -18.30 -6.46 -16.29
N ASP A 10 -18.81 -6.17 -17.49
CA ASP A 10 -20.08 -6.74 -17.96
C ASP A 10 -20.06 -8.27 -18.08
N ASN A 11 -18.93 -8.83 -18.47
CA ASN A 11 -18.74 -10.28 -18.68
C ASN A 11 -18.38 -11.05 -17.40
N TRP A 12 -18.74 -10.54 -16.23
CA TRP A 12 -18.31 -10.99 -14.91
C TRP A 12 -18.43 -12.50 -14.64
N THR A 13 -17.35 -13.09 -14.13
CA THR A 13 -17.21 -14.53 -13.84
C THR A 13 -17.72 -14.94 -12.46
N GLY A 14 -18.29 -14.03 -11.68
CA GLY A 14 -18.71 -14.31 -10.29
C GLY A 14 -17.59 -14.13 -9.25
N ARG A 15 -16.42 -13.62 -9.65
CA ARG A 15 -15.24 -13.46 -8.78
C ARG A 15 -14.98 -11.99 -8.44
N LEU A 16 -14.56 -11.73 -7.22
CA LEU A 16 -14.14 -10.41 -6.73
C LEU A 16 -12.67 -10.45 -6.30
N MET A 17 -11.89 -9.45 -6.68
CA MET A 17 -10.52 -9.23 -6.22
C MET A 17 -10.43 -7.92 -5.45
N HIS A 18 -9.95 -7.98 -4.22
CA HIS A 18 -9.63 -6.82 -3.39
C HIS A 18 -8.12 -6.59 -3.39
N GLN A 19 -7.69 -5.46 -3.94
CA GLN A 19 -6.30 -5.04 -4.00
C GLN A 19 -5.93 -4.20 -2.77
N GLY A 20 -4.89 -4.63 -2.06
CA GLY A 20 -4.27 -3.87 -0.98
C GLY A 20 -3.44 -2.68 -1.47
N GLY A 21 -3.12 -1.78 -0.54
CA GLY A 21 -2.39 -0.54 -0.81
C GLY A 21 -0.87 -0.70 -0.93
N GLY A 22 -0.16 0.40 -0.75
CA GLY A 22 1.31 0.49 -0.72
C GLY A 22 1.79 1.72 0.05
N GLY A 23 2.89 1.58 0.80
CA GLY A 23 3.45 2.65 1.61
C GLY A 23 2.57 3.02 2.81
N PHE A 24 2.27 4.30 2.98
CA PHE A 24 1.33 4.80 3.99
C PHE A 24 -0.09 5.01 3.43
N ASP A 25 -0.32 4.54 2.20
CA ASP A 25 -1.49 4.72 1.35
C ASP A 25 -1.92 6.20 1.23
N GLY A 26 -2.70 6.57 0.21
CA GLY A 26 -2.70 7.94 -0.31
C GLY A 26 -3.37 8.05 -1.67
N GLN A 27 -3.49 6.92 -2.35
CA GLN A 27 -4.03 6.78 -3.69
C GLN A 27 -4.79 5.46 -3.75
N VAL A 28 -5.96 5.47 -4.40
CA VAL A 28 -6.64 4.24 -4.78
C VAL A 28 -5.83 3.58 -5.89
N LYS A 29 -5.52 2.30 -5.76
CA LYS A 29 -4.81 1.56 -6.82
C LYS A 29 -5.78 1.36 -7.98
N THR A 30 -5.48 1.93 -9.13
CA THR A 30 -6.24 1.68 -10.35
C THR A 30 -6.02 0.25 -10.83
N VAL A 31 -7.08 -0.33 -11.38
CA VAL A 31 -7.10 -1.64 -12.02
C VAL A 31 -6.19 -1.75 -13.25
N GLU A 32 -5.75 -0.61 -13.80
CA GLU A 32 -4.88 -0.53 -14.98
C GLU A 32 -3.38 -0.50 -14.62
N SER A 33 -3.03 -0.22 -13.36
CA SER A 33 -1.64 -0.02 -12.95
C SER A 33 -0.93 -1.35 -12.72
N PHE A 34 -0.03 -1.69 -13.66
CA PHE A 34 0.92 -2.78 -13.53
C PHE A 34 2.15 -2.34 -12.74
N SER A 35 2.50 -3.07 -11.67
CA SER A 35 3.84 -2.96 -11.07
C SER A 35 4.64 -4.20 -11.46
N ALA A 36 5.68 -4.00 -12.30
CA ALA A 36 6.48 -5.09 -12.86
C ALA A 36 7.16 -6.01 -11.83
N GLY A 37 7.29 -5.57 -10.57
CA GLY A 37 7.84 -6.39 -9.48
C GLY A 37 6.83 -7.32 -8.79
N PHE A 38 5.53 -7.15 -9.04
CA PHE A 38 4.45 -7.96 -8.47
C PHE A 38 3.34 -8.14 -9.52
N PRO A 39 3.55 -9.01 -10.52
CA PRO A 39 2.63 -9.20 -11.64
C PRO A 39 1.34 -9.88 -11.15
N LEU A 40 0.44 -9.10 -10.58
CA LEU A 40 -0.81 -9.60 -10.03
C LEU A 40 -1.95 -8.97 -10.82
N TYR A 41 -2.13 -9.58 -11.99
CA TYR A 41 -3.31 -9.67 -12.85
C TYR A 41 -4.06 -8.38 -13.24
N GLN A 42 -4.49 -8.33 -14.50
CA GLN A 42 -5.51 -7.40 -14.97
C GLN A 42 -6.88 -8.05 -14.71
N PRO A 43 -7.54 -7.80 -13.56
CA PRO A 43 -8.72 -8.56 -13.14
C PRO A 43 -9.88 -8.38 -14.13
N LEU A 44 -10.06 -7.18 -14.68
CA LEU A 44 -11.10 -6.90 -15.67
C LEU A 44 -10.92 -7.70 -16.96
N GLN A 45 -9.69 -7.87 -17.44
CA GLN A 45 -9.41 -8.74 -18.60
C GLN A 45 -9.75 -10.21 -18.35
N ARG A 46 -9.85 -10.62 -17.08
CA ARG A 46 -10.26 -11.95 -16.65
C ARG A 46 -11.71 -11.99 -16.16
N ALA A 47 -12.45 -10.91 -16.41
CA ALA A 47 -13.83 -10.73 -15.98
C ALA A 47 -14.02 -10.93 -14.47
N VAL A 48 -13.08 -10.42 -13.68
CA VAL A 48 -13.11 -10.41 -12.22
C VAL A 48 -13.43 -8.98 -11.79
N ALA A 49 -14.44 -8.81 -10.93
CA ALA A 49 -14.72 -7.51 -10.33
C ALA A 49 -13.54 -7.10 -9.44
N TYR A 50 -13.22 -5.82 -9.41
CA TYR A 50 -12.06 -5.30 -8.69
C TYR A 50 -12.50 -4.29 -7.63
N ALA A 51 -11.77 -4.23 -6.52
CA ALA A 51 -11.95 -3.20 -5.51
C ALA A 51 -10.62 -2.80 -4.87
N ALA A 52 -10.46 -1.52 -4.59
CA ALA A 52 -9.31 -0.97 -3.87
C ALA A 52 -9.72 0.27 -3.07
N SER A 53 -8.85 0.69 -2.15
CA SER A 53 -9.01 1.96 -1.44
C SER A 53 -7.71 2.72 -1.30
N ASN A 54 -7.80 3.98 -0.87
CA ASN A 54 -6.65 4.82 -0.54
C ASN A 54 -6.09 4.56 0.87
N GLY A 55 -6.58 3.53 1.59
CA GLY A 55 -6.13 3.18 2.94
C GLY A 55 -6.47 4.21 4.02
N GLY A 56 -7.38 5.16 3.75
CA GLY A 56 -7.81 6.20 4.69
C GLY A 56 -7.00 7.49 4.64
N ASN A 57 -5.90 7.51 3.89
CA ASN A 57 -5.02 8.65 3.71
C ASN A 57 -5.15 9.17 2.26
N ARG A 58 -5.22 10.50 2.07
CA ARG A 58 -5.29 11.13 0.74
C ARG A 58 -3.96 11.75 0.29
N THR A 59 -3.02 11.98 1.21
CA THR A 59 -1.76 12.67 0.92
C THR A 59 -0.59 11.69 0.76
N GLY A 60 -0.69 10.49 1.35
CA GLY A 60 0.46 9.59 1.45
C GLY A 60 1.39 9.92 2.62
N ASP A 61 1.13 11.03 3.34
CA ASP A 61 1.96 11.47 4.45
C ASP A 61 1.52 10.76 5.74
N PRO A 62 2.41 10.00 6.42
CA PRO A 62 2.09 9.39 7.70
C PRO A 62 1.88 10.40 8.84
N SER A 63 2.22 11.68 8.67
CA SER A 63 1.98 12.73 9.68
C SER A 63 0.48 12.91 9.99
N GLU A 64 -0.38 12.63 9.03
CA GLU A 64 -1.85 12.66 9.17
C GLU A 64 -2.36 11.70 10.27
N PHE A 65 -1.65 10.60 10.52
CA PHE A 65 -2.00 9.64 11.56
C PHE A 65 -1.78 10.18 12.99
N LEU A 66 -1.04 11.28 13.14
CA LEU A 66 -0.77 11.90 14.44
C LEU A 66 -1.94 12.78 14.89
N THR A 67 -2.70 13.32 13.95
CA THR A 67 -3.76 14.29 14.20
C THR A 67 -5.15 13.70 14.00
N SER A 68 -5.28 12.59 13.27
CA SER A 68 -6.56 11.93 12.98
C SER A 68 -6.61 10.48 13.46
N GLN A 69 -7.44 10.22 14.47
CA GLN A 69 -7.67 8.85 14.97
C GLN A 69 -8.39 7.97 13.94
N THR A 70 -9.24 8.57 13.09
CA THR A 70 -9.94 7.85 12.02
C THR A 70 -8.96 7.36 10.97
N GLU A 71 -8.09 8.24 10.46
CA GLU A 71 -7.13 7.86 9.41
C GLU A 71 -6.08 6.89 9.93
N LYS A 72 -5.67 7.06 11.20
CA LYS A 72 -4.84 6.08 11.89
C LYS A 72 -5.53 4.71 11.98
N SER A 73 -6.83 4.67 12.29
CA SER A 73 -7.61 3.42 12.35
C SER A 73 -7.80 2.78 10.98
N ASP A 74 -8.10 3.58 9.96
CA ASP A 74 -8.26 3.15 8.58
C ASP A 74 -6.98 2.49 8.06
N TYR A 75 -5.84 3.17 8.21
CA TYR A 75 -4.52 2.64 7.85
C TYR A 75 -4.11 1.44 8.72
N ALA A 76 -4.51 1.43 9.99
CA ALA A 76 -4.19 0.33 10.90
C ALA A 76 -4.86 -0.97 10.48
N TYR A 77 -6.15 -0.93 10.12
CA TYR A 77 -6.91 -2.08 9.66
C TYR A 77 -8.26 -1.74 9.02
N ALA A 78 -8.95 -0.68 9.46
CA ALA A 78 -10.39 -0.53 9.21
C ALA A 78 -10.72 -0.38 7.72
N ALA A 79 -9.84 0.26 6.94
CA ALA A 79 -10.03 0.42 5.50
C ALA A 79 -10.22 -0.93 4.79
N VAL A 80 -9.51 -1.99 5.22
CA VAL A 80 -9.60 -3.32 4.61
C VAL A 80 -11.02 -3.90 4.75
N GLY A 81 -11.58 -3.85 5.96
CA GLY A 81 -12.94 -4.34 6.23
C GLY A 81 -14.02 -3.52 5.54
N THR A 82 -13.89 -2.19 5.59
CA THR A 82 -14.85 -1.28 4.96
C THR A 82 -14.87 -1.46 3.45
N THR A 83 -13.69 -1.60 2.82
CA THR A 83 -13.57 -1.78 1.37
C THR A 83 -14.24 -3.08 0.92
N ILE A 84 -13.99 -4.20 1.60
CA ILE A 84 -14.59 -5.48 1.17
C ILE A 84 -16.10 -5.54 1.40
N ALA A 85 -16.59 -4.96 2.49
CA ALA A 85 -18.02 -4.86 2.75
C ALA A 85 -18.72 -4.03 1.66
N PHE A 86 -18.15 -2.87 1.33
CA PHE A 86 -18.66 -2.00 0.26
C PHE A 86 -18.63 -2.70 -1.10
N ALA A 87 -17.52 -3.32 -1.47
CA ALA A 87 -17.36 -4.02 -2.74
C ALA A 87 -18.36 -5.16 -2.92
N LYS A 88 -18.57 -6.00 -1.89
CA LYS A 88 -19.56 -7.08 -1.95
C LYS A 88 -20.99 -6.55 -2.08
N ALA A 89 -21.31 -5.43 -1.44
CA ALA A 89 -22.61 -4.77 -1.58
C ALA A 89 -22.80 -4.21 -3.00
N ALA A 90 -21.79 -3.54 -3.56
CA ALA A 90 -21.81 -3.00 -4.92
C ALA A 90 -21.97 -4.11 -5.97
N VAL A 91 -21.18 -5.18 -5.87
CA VAL A 91 -21.29 -6.37 -6.74
C VAL A 91 -22.69 -6.97 -6.68
N LYS A 92 -23.25 -7.15 -5.47
CA LYS A 92 -24.61 -7.70 -5.30
C LYS A 92 -25.68 -6.79 -5.90
N ALA A 93 -25.56 -5.49 -5.73
CA ALA A 93 -26.51 -4.52 -6.26
C ALA A 93 -26.48 -4.51 -7.80
N PHE A 94 -25.29 -4.58 -8.41
CA PHE A 94 -25.13 -4.50 -9.86
C PHE A 94 -25.49 -5.82 -10.58
N TYR A 95 -24.98 -6.97 -10.12
CA TYR A 95 -25.21 -8.26 -10.79
C TYR A 95 -26.40 -9.05 -10.23
N GLY A 96 -27.09 -8.54 -9.20
CA GLY A 96 -28.21 -9.21 -8.55
C GLY A 96 -27.83 -10.41 -7.66
N ARG A 97 -26.53 -10.72 -7.52
CA ARG A 97 -26.02 -11.82 -6.68
C ARG A 97 -24.65 -11.52 -6.08
N ALA A 98 -24.36 -12.12 -4.93
CA ALA A 98 -23.06 -12.00 -4.27
C ALA A 98 -21.94 -12.70 -5.10
N PRO A 99 -20.67 -12.29 -4.94
CA PRO A 99 -19.54 -13.02 -5.54
C PRO A 99 -19.51 -14.46 -5.01
N SER A 100 -19.22 -15.41 -5.90
CA SER A 100 -18.99 -16.81 -5.55
C SER A 100 -17.62 -17.03 -4.92
N TYR A 101 -16.63 -16.23 -5.32
CA TYR A 101 -15.30 -16.24 -4.72
C TYR A 101 -14.76 -14.82 -4.57
N THR A 102 -14.09 -14.56 -3.45
CA THR A 102 -13.47 -13.29 -3.11
C THR A 102 -12.00 -13.52 -2.80
N TYR A 103 -11.11 -12.80 -3.49
CA TYR A 103 -9.67 -12.92 -3.32
C TYR A 103 -9.08 -11.60 -2.79
N PHE A 104 -8.03 -11.69 -1.98
CA PHE A 104 -7.21 -10.54 -1.61
C PHE A 104 -5.84 -10.63 -2.28
N ASN A 105 -5.32 -9.50 -2.75
CA ASN A 105 -4.01 -9.42 -3.36
C ASN A 105 -3.25 -8.17 -2.90
N GLY A 106 -2.00 -8.31 -2.49
CA GLY A 106 -1.19 -7.14 -2.15
C GLY A 106 0.29 -7.42 -1.89
N ALA A 107 1.11 -6.38 -2.02
CA ALA A 107 2.54 -6.41 -1.71
C ALA A 107 2.98 -5.25 -0.82
N SER A 108 4.04 -5.41 -0.02
CA SER A 108 4.51 -4.38 0.94
C SER A 108 3.43 -4.04 1.98
N ASN A 109 2.95 -2.79 2.04
CA ASN A 109 1.77 -2.46 2.85
C ASN A 109 0.53 -3.26 2.41
N GLY A 110 0.37 -3.56 1.12
CA GLY A 110 -0.65 -4.48 0.63
C GLY A 110 -0.47 -5.90 1.15
N GLY A 111 0.77 -6.37 1.35
CA GLY A 111 1.05 -7.66 2.00
C GLY A 111 0.68 -7.62 3.49
N ARG A 112 0.91 -6.49 4.16
CA ARG A 112 0.39 -6.25 5.52
C ARG A 112 -1.15 -6.26 5.54
N ASN A 113 -1.80 -5.62 4.57
CA ASN A 113 -3.26 -5.63 4.47
C ASN A 113 -3.79 -7.05 4.26
N ALA A 114 -3.09 -7.88 3.48
CA ALA A 114 -3.43 -9.30 3.28
C ALA A 114 -3.39 -10.08 4.60
N TYR A 115 -2.38 -9.83 5.44
CA TYR A 115 -2.31 -10.42 6.78
C TYR A 115 -3.45 -9.93 7.69
N ILE A 116 -3.73 -8.62 7.68
CA ILE A 116 -4.86 -8.05 8.42
C ILE A 116 -6.19 -8.66 7.97
N ALA A 117 -6.38 -8.84 6.65
CA ALA A 117 -7.55 -9.49 6.07
C ALA A 117 -7.71 -10.91 6.62
N ALA A 118 -6.64 -11.71 6.61
CA ALA A 118 -6.64 -13.07 7.14
C ALA A 118 -6.96 -13.12 8.65
N GLN A 119 -6.44 -12.17 9.43
CA GLN A 119 -6.63 -12.16 10.88
C GLN A 119 -8.00 -11.67 11.33
N ARG A 120 -8.55 -10.63 10.68
CA ARG A 120 -9.74 -9.92 11.14
C ARG A 120 -11.00 -10.24 10.36
N TRP A 121 -10.83 -10.65 9.09
CA TRP A 121 -11.94 -10.97 8.19
C TRP A 121 -11.69 -12.29 7.45
N PRO A 122 -11.33 -13.38 8.15
CA PRO A 122 -11.02 -14.67 7.50
C PRO A 122 -12.17 -15.17 6.64
N ASP A 123 -13.42 -15.01 7.11
CA ASP A 123 -14.61 -15.48 6.40
C ASP A 123 -15.01 -14.60 5.20
N GLN A 124 -14.28 -13.51 4.96
CA GLN A 124 -14.57 -12.61 3.83
C GLN A 124 -13.80 -12.97 2.57
N TYR A 125 -12.81 -13.88 2.63
CA TYR A 125 -11.92 -14.20 1.52
C TYR A 125 -11.75 -15.71 1.36
N ASP A 126 -11.81 -16.17 0.12
CA ASP A 126 -11.56 -17.56 -0.27
C ASP A 126 -10.07 -17.81 -0.61
N GLY A 127 -9.31 -16.74 -0.87
CA GLY A 127 -7.87 -16.80 -1.10
C GLY A 127 -7.19 -15.46 -0.86
N ILE A 128 -5.99 -15.50 -0.28
CA ILE A 128 -5.22 -14.32 0.10
C ILE A 128 -3.79 -14.47 -0.42
N ILE A 129 -3.32 -13.49 -1.18
CA ILE A 129 -1.96 -13.41 -1.72
C ILE A 129 -1.24 -12.26 -1.01
N ALA A 130 -0.22 -12.61 -0.22
CA ALA A 130 0.62 -11.65 0.51
C ALA A 130 2.05 -11.67 -0.04
N GLY A 131 2.46 -10.59 -0.69
CA GLY A 131 3.81 -10.40 -1.22
C GLY A 131 4.64 -9.43 -0.38
N ALA A 132 5.96 -9.67 -0.26
CA ALA A 132 6.94 -8.78 0.39
C ALA A 132 6.39 -8.10 1.66
N GLU A 133 5.84 -8.92 2.55
CA GLU A 133 5.00 -8.48 3.65
C GLU A 133 5.76 -7.63 4.69
N THR A 134 5.08 -6.60 5.22
CA THR A 134 5.55 -5.85 6.39
C THR A 134 4.60 -6.05 7.57
N MET A 135 4.82 -7.11 8.36
CA MET A 135 3.94 -7.38 9.52
C MET A 135 4.02 -6.31 10.62
N ASN A 136 5.16 -5.61 10.76
CA ASN A 136 5.34 -4.54 11.75
C ASN A 136 5.92 -3.27 11.10
N MET A 137 5.01 -2.40 10.65
CA MET A 137 5.37 -1.14 9.98
C MET A 137 6.15 -0.18 10.89
N ALA A 138 5.85 -0.12 12.18
CA ALA A 138 6.54 0.80 13.10
C ALA A 138 8.02 0.40 13.28
N THR A 139 8.28 -0.87 13.58
CA THR A 139 9.64 -1.40 13.71
C THR A 139 10.40 -1.30 12.40
N GLN A 140 9.76 -1.60 11.28
CA GLN A 140 10.37 -1.47 9.97
C GLN A 140 10.74 -0.01 9.68
N THR A 141 9.85 0.95 9.92
CA THR A 141 10.09 2.39 9.70
C THR A 141 11.25 2.90 10.57
N ALA A 142 11.29 2.52 11.84
CA ALA A 142 12.39 2.86 12.74
C ALA A 142 13.73 2.30 12.23
N ALA A 143 13.76 1.06 11.74
CA ALA A 143 14.95 0.45 11.16
C ALA A 143 15.44 1.21 9.92
N TRP A 144 14.54 1.59 9.01
CA TRP A 144 14.88 2.38 7.82
C TRP A 144 15.45 3.76 8.17
N LEU A 145 14.84 4.48 9.11
CA LEU A 145 15.35 5.77 9.58
C LEU A 145 16.73 5.64 10.23
N ASN A 146 16.94 4.57 11.00
CA ASN A 146 18.24 4.29 11.61
C ASN A 146 19.32 3.99 10.56
N LEU A 147 18.98 3.25 9.50
CA LEU A 147 19.89 2.99 8.38
C LEU A 147 20.20 4.27 7.60
N ALA A 148 19.19 5.06 7.26
CA ALA A 148 19.35 6.33 6.54
C ALA A 148 20.26 7.29 7.31
N ARG A 149 20.09 7.38 8.63
CA ARG A 149 20.96 8.18 9.50
C ARG A 149 22.42 7.73 9.43
N ARG A 150 22.70 6.42 9.43
CA ARG A 150 24.06 5.87 9.32
C ARG A 150 24.67 6.11 7.94
N ALA A 151 23.91 5.84 6.88
CA ALA A 151 24.35 6.10 5.50
C ALA A 151 24.60 7.59 5.23
N GLY A 152 23.84 8.48 5.88
CA GLY A 152 24.05 9.93 5.84
C GLY A 152 25.31 10.38 6.59
N SER A 153 25.61 9.79 7.75
CA SER A 153 26.82 10.12 8.52
C SER A 153 28.11 9.68 7.82
N ASP A 154 28.08 8.57 7.08
CA ASP A 154 29.27 8.06 6.38
C ASP A 154 29.71 8.99 5.22
N ARG A 155 28.77 9.75 4.63
CA ARG A 155 29.09 10.76 3.61
C ARG A 155 29.74 12.02 4.18
N HIS A 156 29.74 12.21 5.50
CA HIS A 156 30.42 13.33 6.17
C HIS A 156 31.67 12.88 6.94
N ALA A 157 31.80 11.59 7.24
CA ALA A 157 32.99 11.03 7.87
C ALA A 157 34.22 10.94 6.95
N GLY A 158 34.04 11.03 5.62
CA GLY A 158 35.12 10.96 4.62
C GLY A 158 35.68 12.31 4.14
N ARG A 159 35.14 13.45 4.58
CA ARG A 159 35.69 14.77 4.28
C ARG A 159 36.18 15.38 5.58
N GLY A 160 37.44 15.09 5.92
CA GLY A 160 38.17 15.89 6.89
C GLY A 160 38.12 17.38 6.51
N PRO A 161 38.31 18.30 7.47
CA PRO A 161 38.31 19.72 7.19
C PRO A 161 39.33 20.00 6.09
N VAL A 162 38.87 20.49 4.94
CA VAL A 162 39.76 20.95 3.89
C VAL A 162 40.34 22.26 4.43
N ASP A 163 41.59 22.22 4.86
CA ASP A 163 42.32 23.40 5.31
C ASP A 163 42.39 24.38 4.13
N SER A 164 41.62 25.47 4.22
CA SER A 164 41.50 26.51 3.20
C SER A 164 42.77 27.35 3.04
N ALA A 165 43.83 27.06 3.81
CA ALA A 165 45.12 27.76 3.73
C ALA A 165 46.05 27.25 2.60
N GLU A 166 45.88 26.05 2.07
CA GLU A 166 46.83 25.46 1.11
C GLU A 166 46.60 25.88 -0.36
N ARG A 167 45.43 26.46 -0.68
CA ARG A 167 45.08 26.84 -2.07
C ARG A 167 45.63 28.19 -2.54
N CYS A 168 46.30 28.96 -1.68
CA CYS A 168 46.82 30.28 -2.04
C CYS A 168 48.32 30.33 -2.38
N ARG A 169 49.05 29.20 -2.36
CA ARG A 169 50.51 29.22 -2.68
C ARG A 169 50.88 28.92 -4.13
N ASP A 170 49.94 28.46 -4.96
CA ASP A 170 50.22 28.02 -6.34
C ASP A 170 49.71 28.99 -7.43
N ARG A 171 49.51 30.28 -7.12
CA ARG A 171 49.19 31.32 -8.13
C ARG A 171 50.22 32.44 -8.17
N SER A 172 51.49 32.06 -8.26
CA SER A 172 52.58 32.98 -8.62
C SER A 172 53.34 32.41 -9.83
N MET A 173 52.84 32.65 -11.04
CA MET A 173 53.61 32.79 -12.28
C MET A 173 52.88 33.75 -13.21
#